data_AF-A0A5C7PG32-F1
#
_entry.id   AF-A0A5C7PG32-F1
#
_cell.length_a   1.000
_cell.length_b   1.000
_cell.length_c   1.000
_cell.angle_alpha   90.00
_cell.angle_beta   90.00
_cell.angle_gamma   90.00
#
_symmetry.space_group_name_H-M   'P 1'
#
loop_
_entity.id
_entity.type
_entity.pdbx_description
1 polymer ?
#
loop_
_entity_poly.entity_id
_entity_poly.type
_entity_poly.pdbx_seq_one_letter_code
_entity_poly.pdbx_strand_id
1 'polypeptide(L)'
;MPDDPTRETRLSALRELVESAGGPAAFARLHDGVDPTYVSQLLNRHRNFGERAARNMEKKLGLPHGHLDQEFPRSLPAADQQFLATVTEGIATHELPEHVRQAILTLISSSPEKH
;
A
#
# COMPACT_ATOMS: atom_id res chain seq x y z
N MET A 1 -3.86 -0.60 30.02
CA MET A 1 -3.45 -1.15 28.71
C MET A 1 -3.61 -0.01 27.72
N PRO A 2 -2.53 0.60 27.19
CA PRO A 2 -2.69 1.72 26.29
C PRO A 2 -3.33 1.20 25.01
N ASP A 3 -4.43 1.84 24.62
CA ASP A 3 -5.01 1.74 23.30
C ASP A 3 -3.92 2.17 22.31
N ASP A 4 -3.36 1.23 21.56
CA ASP A 4 -2.25 1.48 20.62
C ASP A 4 -2.89 2.20 19.41
N PRO A 5 -2.74 3.54 19.27
CA PRO A 5 -3.48 4.30 18.24
C PRO A 5 -3.12 3.83 16.82
N THR A 6 -1.96 3.19 16.69
CA THR A 6 -1.43 2.65 15.44
C THR A 6 -2.08 1.32 15.04
N ARG A 7 -2.83 0.65 15.93
CA ARG A 7 -3.55 -0.58 15.58
C ARG A 7 -4.56 -0.34 14.46
N GLU A 8 -5.32 0.75 14.54
CA GLU A 8 -6.35 1.04 13.55
C GLU A 8 -5.73 1.43 12.19
N THR A 9 -4.61 2.15 12.22
CA THR A 9 -3.79 2.44 11.03
C THR A 9 -3.33 1.14 10.36
N ARG A 10 -2.74 0.22 11.12
CA ARG A 10 -2.24 -1.05 10.59
C ARG A 10 -3.34 -1.95 10.03
N LEU A 11 -4.50 -1.99 10.68
CA LEU A 11 -5.65 -2.74 10.17
C LEU A 11 -6.22 -2.10 8.90
N SER A 12 -6.26 -0.77 8.83
CA SER A 12 -6.69 -0.06 7.62
C SER A 12 -5.74 -0.34 6.47
N ALA A 13 -4.42 -0.23 6.69
CA ALA A 13 -3.39 -0.58 5.72
C ALA A 13 -3.54 -2.01 5.17
N LEU A 14 -3.68 -2.98 6.07
CA LEU A 14 -3.87 -4.38 5.69
C LEU A 14 -5.17 -4.58 4.89
N ARG A 15 -6.24 -3.90 5.28
CA ARG A 15 -7.53 -3.98 4.60
C ARG A 15 -7.42 -3.49 3.17
N GLU A 16 -6.77 -2.35 2.94
CA GLU A 16 -6.58 -1.81 1.58
C GLU A 16 -5.79 -2.77 0.69
N LEU A 17 -4.71 -3.36 1.22
CA LEU A 17 -3.92 -4.36 0.48
C LEU A 17 -4.77 -5.59 0.11
N VAL A 18 -5.62 -6.03 1.03
CA VAL A 18 -6.52 -7.18 0.83
C VAL A 18 -7.63 -6.85 -0.17
N GLU A 19 -8.24 -5.66 -0.09
CA GLU A 19 -9.28 -5.22 -1.03
C GLU A 19 -8.69 -5.00 -2.43
N SER A 20 -7.49 -4.41 -2.52
CA SER A 20 -6.75 -4.25 -3.79
C SER A 20 -6.45 -5.60 -4.46
N ALA A 21 -6.16 -6.64 -3.68
CA ALA A 21 -5.97 -7.99 -4.17
C ALA A 21 -7.27 -8.71 -4.59
N GLY A 22 -8.45 -8.15 -4.32
CA GLY A 22 -9.75 -8.79 -4.58
C GLY A 22 -10.25 -9.67 -3.43
N GLY A 23 -9.75 -9.47 -2.21
CA GLY A 23 -10.20 -10.12 -0.99
C GLY A 23 -9.17 -11.06 -0.35
N PRO A 24 -9.43 -11.55 0.88
CA PRO A 24 -8.44 -12.27 1.68
C PRO A 24 -7.96 -13.58 1.04
N ALA A 25 -8.82 -14.26 0.28
CA ALA A 25 -8.46 -15.48 -0.44
C ALA A 25 -7.54 -15.20 -1.63
N ALA A 26 -7.77 -14.11 -2.37
CA ALA A 26 -6.91 -13.70 -3.47
C ALA A 26 -5.58 -13.17 -2.94
N PHE A 27 -5.62 -12.36 -1.88
CA PHE A 27 -4.43 -11.89 -1.17
C PHE A 27 -3.54 -13.03 -0.67
N ALA A 28 -4.12 -14.05 -0.05
CA ALA A 28 -3.39 -15.25 0.38
C ALA A 28 -2.77 -16.05 -0.77
N ARG A 29 -3.36 -16.03 -1.97
CA ARG A 29 -2.77 -16.67 -3.16
C ARG A 29 -1.59 -15.89 -3.72
N LEU A 30 -1.57 -14.57 -3.55
CA LEU A 30 -0.48 -13.70 -4.00
C LEU A 30 0.73 -13.75 -3.06
N HIS A 31 0.53 -14.09 -1.79
CA HIS A 31 1.57 -14.09 -0.77
C HIS A 31 1.70 -15.47 -0.11
N ASP A 32 2.80 -16.17 -0.40
CA ASP A 32 3.11 -17.46 0.19
C ASP A 32 3.24 -17.36 1.73
N GLY A 33 2.56 -18.25 2.46
CA GLY A 33 2.54 -18.25 3.92
C GLY A 33 1.58 -17.24 4.58
N VAL A 34 0.70 -16.59 3.80
CA VAL A 34 -0.42 -15.78 4.33
C VAL A 34 -1.71 -16.61 4.36
N ASP A 35 -2.25 -16.85 5.56
CA ASP A 35 -3.51 -17.57 5.71
C ASP A 35 -4.73 -16.64 5.53
N PRO A 36 -5.68 -16.96 4.63
CA PRO A 36 -6.85 -16.10 4.39
C PRO A 36 -7.76 -16.03 5.62
N THR A 37 -7.87 -17.12 6.38
CA THR A 37 -8.62 -17.16 7.65
C THR A 37 -7.94 -16.30 8.72
N TYR A 38 -6.61 -16.26 8.75
CA TYR A 38 -5.86 -15.42 9.68
C TYR A 38 -6.03 -13.93 9.35
N VAL A 39 -5.96 -13.58 8.06
CA VAL A 39 -6.24 -12.22 7.58
C VAL A 39 -7.67 -11.82 7.93
N SER A 40 -8.66 -12.68 7.69
CA SER A 40 -10.05 -12.39 8.04
C SER A 40 -10.24 -12.19 9.56
N GLN A 41 -9.59 -12.98 10.42
CA GLN A 41 -9.63 -12.81 11.88
C GLN A 41 -9.00 -11.50 12.33
N LEU A 42 -7.95 -11.04 11.66
CA LEU A 42 -7.33 -9.74 11.91
C LEU A 42 -8.27 -8.60 11.52
N LEU A 43 -8.85 -8.65 10.32
CA LEU A 43 -9.76 -7.63 9.80
C LEU A 43 -11.05 -7.52 10.62
N ASN A 44 -11.60 -8.64 11.09
CA ASN A 44 -12.82 -8.68 11.90
C ASN A 44 -12.60 -8.32 13.38
N ARG A 45 -11.45 -7.72 13.74
CA ARG A 45 -11.04 -7.33 15.10
C ARG A 45 -11.04 -8.45 16.16
N HIS A 46 -11.15 -9.72 15.76
CA HIS A 46 -11.11 -10.88 16.67
C HIS A 46 -9.71 -11.13 17.26
N ARG A 47 -8.65 -10.62 16.63
CA ARG A 47 -7.27 -10.70 17.14
C ARG A 47 -6.66 -9.33 17.41
N ASN A 48 -5.69 -9.30 18.34
CA ASN A 48 -4.90 -8.11 18.62
C ASN A 48 -3.81 -7.95 17.54
N PHE A 49 -3.94 -6.92 16.69
CA PHE A 49 -2.93 -6.58 15.68
C PHE A 49 -1.90 -5.59 16.26
N GLY A 50 -1.06 -6.11 17.15
CA GLY A 50 0.03 -5.34 17.75
C GLY A 50 1.27 -5.29 16.85
N GLU A 51 2.26 -4.50 17.26
CA GLU A 51 3.54 -4.30 16.56
C GLU A 51 4.19 -5.62 16.09
N ARG A 52 4.32 -6.61 16.99
CA ARG A 52 4.90 -7.93 16.64
C ARG A 52 4.13 -8.66 15.54
N ALA A 53 2.81 -8.54 15.50
CA ALA A 53 1.99 -9.17 14.48
C ALA A 53 2.14 -8.43 13.14
N ALA A 54 2.15 -7.09 13.16
CA ALA A 54 2.41 -6.27 11.99
C ALA A 54 3.80 -6.55 11.39
N ARG A 55 4.86 -6.60 12.21
CA ARG A 55 6.22 -6.93 11.73
C ARG A 55 6.32 -8.33 11.12
N ASN A 56 5.65 -9.32 11.70
CA ASN A 56 5.61 -10.66 11.12
C ASN A 56 4.85 -10.68 9.79
N MET A 57 3.77 -9.90 9.69
CA MET A 57 3.00 -9.76 8.48
C MET A 57 3.80 -9.05 7.38
N GLU A 58 4.50 -7.95 7.69
CA GLU A 58 5.41 -7.27 6.76
C GLU A 58 6.47 -8.23 6.21
N LYS A 59 7.10 -9.04 7.07
CA LYS A 59 8.07 -10.06 6.65
C LYS A 59 7.48 -11.08 5.69
N LYS A 60 6.26 -11.57 5.95
CA LYS A 60 5.57 -12.52 5.06
C LYS A 60 5.20 -11.87 3.72
N LEU A 61 4.89 -10.59 3.74
CA LEU A 61 4.52 -9.82 2.57
C LEU A 61 5.73 -9.33 1.77
N GLY A 62 6.95 -9.45 2.31
CA GLY A 62 8.17 -8.86 1.72
C GLY A 62 8.20 -7.34 1.80
N LEU A 63 7.41 -6.75 2.71
CA LEU A 63 7.29 -5.30 2.88
C LEU A 63 8.38 -4.75 3.82
N PRO A 64 8.80 -3.49 3.63
CA PRO A 64 9.72 -2.84 4.54
C PRO A 64 9.13 -2.72 5.95
N HIS A 65 10.01 -2.70 6.94
CA HIS A 65 9.62 -2.50 8.34
C HIS A 65 8.95 -1.13 8.51
N GLY A 66 7.76 -1.10 9.09
CA GLY A 66 7.01 0.14 9.30
C GLY A 66 6.06 0.47 8.16
N HIS A 67 5.91 -0.40 7.18
CA HIS A 67 5.00 -0.18 6.07
C HIS A 67 3.53 -0.20 6.53
N LEU A 68 3.14 -1.14 7.38
CA LEU A 68 1.77 -1.20 7.88
C LEU A 68 1.46 -0.14 8.93
N ASP A 69 2.49 0.48 9.54
CA ASP A 69 2.29 1.61 10.45
C ASP A 69 2.02 2.94 9.71
N GLN A 70 2.19 2.97 8.39
CA GLN A 70 1.92 4.15 7.59
C GLN A 70 0.42 4.30 7.33
N GLU A 71 -0.03 5.55 7.32
CA GLU A 71 -1.38 5.91 6.94
C GLU A 71 -1.54 5.65 5.45
N PHE A 72 -2.24 4.58 5.09
CA PHE A 72 -2.61 4.36 3.70
C PHE A 72 -3.76 5.32 3.37
N PRO A 73 -3.58 6.26 2.44
CA PRO A 73 -4.70 7.07 1.98
C PRO A 73 -5.69 6.13 1.28
N ARG A 74 -6.85 5.93 1.91
CA ARG A 74 -7.96 5.08 1.43
C ARG A 74 -8.52 5.53 0.07
N SER A 75 -8.08 6.68 -0.40
CA SER A 75 -8.35 7.21 -1.73
C SER A 75 -7.17 8.09 -2.10
N LEU A 76 -6.57 7.83 -3.27
CA LEU A 76 -5.64 8.80 -3.85
C LEU A 76 -6.40 10.13 -3.96
N PRO A 77 -5.82 11.27 -3.51
CA PRO A 77 -6.45 12.55 -3.73
C PRO A 77 -6.73 12.70 -5.24
N ALA A 78 -7.83 13.35 -5.61
CA ALA A 78 -8.27 13.42 -7.02
C ALA A 78 -7.16 13.88 -8.00
N ALA A 79 -6.22 14.70 -7.50
CA ALA A 79 -5.02 15.10 -8.22
C ALA A 79 -4.13 13.93 -8.67
N ASP A 80 -3.91 12.94 -7.78
CA ASP A 80 -3.13 11.73 -8.09
C ASP A 80 -3.89 10.81 -9.06
N GLN A 81 -5.21 10.70 -8.93
CA GLN A 81 -6.03 9.87 -9.84
C GLN A 81 -5.98 10.40 -11.27
N GLN A 82 -6.06 11.73 -11.44
CA GLN A 82 -5.98 12.35 -12.75
C GLN A 82 -4.59 12.17 -13.36
N PHE A 83 -3.53 12.32 -12.57
CA PHE A 83 -2.16 12.05 -13.01
C PHE A 83 -1.97 10.58 -13.45
N LEU A 84 -2.42 9.60 -12.66
CA LEU A 84 -2.32 8.18 -13.02
C LEU A 84 -3.15 7.83 -14.25
N ALA A 85 -4.34 8.39 -14.41
CA ALA A 85 -5.16 8.19 -15.60
C ALA A 85 -4.43 8.72 -16.85
N THR A 86 -3.85 9.91 -16.77
CA THR A 86 -3.06 10.52 -17.86
C THR A 86 -1.79 9.73 -18.17
N VAL A 87 -1.08 9.24 -17.16
CA VAL A 87 0.11 8.39 -17.33
C VAL A 87 -0.27 7.06 -17.97
N THR A 88 -1.33 6.42 -17.48
CA THR A 88 -1.81 5.12 -17.99
C THR A 88 -2.26 5.23 -19.44
N GLU A 89 -3.00 6.29 -19.78
CA GLU A 89 -3.40 6.57 -21.15
C GLU A 89 -2.19 6.87 -22.04
N GLY A 90 -1.25 7.69 -21.58
CA GLY A 90 -0.03 7.99 -22.33
C GLY A 90 0.92 6.80 -22.51
N ILE A 91 0.94 5.84 -21.59
CA ILE A 91 1.66 4.56 -21.76
C ILE A 91 0.91 3.68 -22.77
N ALA A 92 -0.42 3.59 -22.68
CA ALA A 92 -1.24 2.79 -23.59
C ALA A 92 -1.16 3.29 -25.04
N THR A 93 -1.06 4.61 -25.24
CA THR A 93 -0.93 5.24 -26.56
C THR A 93 0.51 5.43 -27.02
N HIS A 94 1.50 5.07 -26.20
CA HIS A 94 2.92 5.40 -26.38
C HIS A 94 3.23 6.90 -26.52
N GLU A 95 2.26 7.79 -26.26
CA GLU A 95 2.43 9.23 -26.23
C GLU A 95 2.15 9.76 -24.82
N LEU A 96 3.20 9.86 -24.01
CA LEU A 96 3.12 10.56 -22.72
C LEU A 96 2.93 12.08 -22.95
N PRO A 97 1.90 12.71 -22.35
CA PRO A 97 1.67 14.15 -22.44
C PRO A 97 2.83 14.99 -21.88
N GLU A 98 3.06 16.18 -22.44
CA GLU A 98 4.24 17.01 -22.14
C GLU A 98 4.38 17.35 -20.64
N HIS A 99 3.28 17.71 -19.98
CA HIS A 99 3.29 18.04 -18.55
C HIS A 99 3.69 16.84 -17.66
N VAL A 100 3.36 15.62 -18.08
CA VAL A 100 3.80 14.39 -17.39
C VAL A 100 5.30 14.18 -17.55
N ARG A 101 5.83 14.38 -18.76
CA ARG A 101 7.28 14.31 -19.01
C ARG A 101 8.04 15.33 -18.17
N GLN A 102 7.53 16.57 -18.08
CA GLN A 102 8.13 17.62 -17.26
C GLN A 102 8.12 17.28 -15.77
N ALA A 103 7.02 16.71 -15.25
CA ALA A 103 6.94 16.27 -13.86
C ALA A 103 7.94 15.15 -13.56
N ILE A 104 8.03 14.13 -14.42
CA ILE A 104 8.98 13.02 -14.28
C ILE A 104 10.43 13.53 -14.35
N LEU A 105 10.76 14.39 -15.33
CA LEU A 105 12.10 14.99 -15.46
C LEU A 105 12.45 15.84 -14.25
N THR A 106 11.48 16.56 -13.67
CA THR A 106 11.68 17.36 -12.46
C THR A 106 11.97 16.45 -11.26
N LEU A 107 11.24 15.35 -11.09
CA LEU A 107 11.45 14.40 -10.00
C LEU A 107 12.80 13.65 -10.12
N ILE A 108 13.19 13.26 -11.34
CA ILE A 108 14.49 12.62 -11.60
C ILE A 108 15.62 13.63 -11.38
N SER A 109 15.48 14.87 -11.87
CA SER A 109 16.51 15.91 -11.72
C SER A 109 16.58 16.48 -10.30
N SER A 110 15.50 16.38 -9.53
CA SER A 110 15.46 16.77 -8.11
C SER A 110 15.87 15.64 -7.17
N SER A 111 16.26 14.46 -7.67
CA SER A 111 16.93 13.46 -6.82
C SER A 111 18.32 14.00 -6.50
N PRO A 112 18.62 14.41 -5.25
CA PRO A 112 19.95 14.85 -4.90
C PRO A 112 20.87 13.64 -5.03
N GLU A 113 21.78 13.71 -5.99
CA GLU A 113 22.96 12.86 -6.02
C GLU A 113 23.60 12.96 -4.63
N LYS A 114 23.69 11.80 -3.95
CA LYS A 114 24.38 11.67 -2.67
C LYS A 114 25.79 12.25 -2.84
N HIS A 115 26.08 13.31 -2.10
CA HIS A 115 27.43 13.82 -1.89
C HIS A 115 27.90 13.46 -0.48
#